data_AF-A0A0D0DC74-F1
#
_entry.id   AF-A0A0D0DC74-F1
#
_cell.length_a   1.000
_cell.length_b   1.000
_cell.length_c   1.000
_cell.angle_alpha   90.00
_cell.angle_beta   90.00
_cell.angle_gamma   90.00
#
_symmetry.space_group_name_H-M   'P 1'
#
loop_
_entity.id
_entity.type
_entity.pdbx_description
1 polymer ?
#
loop_
_entity_poly.entity_id
_entity_poly.type
_entity_poly.pdbx_seq_one_letter_code
_entity_poly.pdbx_strand_id
1 'polypeptide(L)'
;LKEHCRHGEAGSVDIEAVTREWERIKKLYAEYPPEDNLNFDELGLFGFTPPDCGIASKQIFGKKSNKFQITVGFMCNATGTEKWPVFYIGKLKQPRCFHKRTPEQHGFWYHNNKTAWMTSVLFEQYVFN
;
A
#
# COMPACT_ATOMS: atom_id res chain seq x y z
N LEU A 1 -7.52 -33.74 -1.37
CA LEU A 1 -7.43 -32.33 -0.91
C LEU A 1 -7.14 -31.46 -2.13
N LYS A 2 -7.80 -30.31 -2.28
CA LYS A 2 -7.60 -29.39 -3.41
C LYS A 2 -7.40 -27.97 -2.87
N GLU A 3 -6.47 -27.25 -3.47
CA GLU A 3 -6.25 -25.83 -3.22
C GLU A 3 -7.30 -25.02 -3.98
N HIS A 4 -7.85 -23.98 -3.36
CA HIS A 4 -8.85 -23.10 -3.96
C HIS A 4 -8.43 -21.65 -3.77
N CYS A 5 -8.04 -20.98 -4.86
CA CYS A 5 -7.71 -19.56 -4.90
C CYS A 5 -8.97 -18.73 -5.23
N ARG A 6 -9.15 -17.58 -4.58
CA ARG A 6 -10.26 -16.65 -4.84
C ARG A 6 -9.76 -15.54 -5.75
N HIS A 7 -10.25 -15.47 -6.97
CA HIS A 7 -9.91 -14.39 -7.91
C HIS A 7 -10.92 -13.25 -7.85
N GLY A 8 -10.44 -12.00 -7.93
CA GLY A 8 -11.23 -10.78 -8.02
C GLY A 8 -11.62 -10.40 -9.47
N GLU A 9 -12.14 -9.17 -9.65
CA GLU A 9 -12.68 -8.62 -10.89
C GLU A 9 -11.63 -8.42 -12.00
N ALA A 10 -11.20 -9.51 -12.64
CA ALA A 10 -10.27 -9.46 -13.77
C ALA A 10 -10.95 -9.15 -15.13
N GLY A 11 -12.28 -9.01 -15.16
CA GLY A 11 -13.06 -9.04 -16.41
C GLY A 11 -13.49 -7.70 -17.02
N SER A 12 -13.18 -6.56 -16.41
CA SER A 12 -13.79 -5.26 -16.78
C SER A 12 -12.82 -4.23 -17.42
N VAL A 13 -11.63 -4.65 -17.85
CA VAL A 13 -10.59 -3.72 -18.34
C VAL A 13 -10.58 -3.69 -19.87
N ASP A 14 -10.76 -2.50 -20.44
CA ASP A 14 -10.56 -2.24 -21.88
C ASP A 14 -9.06 -2.17 -22.19
N ILE A 15 -8.55 -3.25 -22.80
CA ILE A 15 -7.13 -3.43 -23.11
C ILE A 15 -6.64 -2.40 -24.13
N GLU A 16 -7.49 -1.99 -25.08
CA GLU A 16 -7.12 -1.01 -26.10
C GLU A 16 -6.97 0.38 -25.48
N ALA A 17 -7.92 0.77 -24.62
CA ALA A 17 -7.83 2.01 -23.87
C ALA A 17 -6.57 2.06 -22.98
N VAL A 18 -6.26 0.96 -22.28
CA VAL A 18 -5.04 0.84 -21.47
C VAL A 18 -3.79 0.99 -22.32
N THR A 19 -3.73 0.34 -23.48
CA THR A 19 -2.58 0.42 -24.38
C THR A 19 -2.33 1.85 -24.86
N ARG A 20 -3.39 2.56 -25.25
CA ARG A 20 -3.31 3.97 -25.67
C ARG A 20 -2.82 4.89 -24.54
N GLU A 21 -3.36 4.74 -23.34
CA GLU A 21 -2.91 5.54 -22.19
C GLU A 21 -1.47 5.23 -21.80
N TRP A 22 -1.06 3.97 -21.90
CA TRP A 22 0.31 3.54 -21.65
C TRP A 22 1.31 4.22 -22.60
N GLU A 23 1.00 4.30 -23.89
CA GLU A 23 1.83 5.04 -24.85
C GLU A 23 1.89 6.54 -24.55
N ARG A 24 0.77 7.14 -24.14
CA ARG A 24 0.72 8.56 -23.77
C ARG A 24 1.58 8.85 -22.54
N ILE A 25 1.45 8.05 -21.49
CA ILE A 25 2.22 8.18 -20.25
C ILE A 25 3.71 7.97 -20.52
N LYS A 26 4.07 6.95 -21.31
CA LYS A 26 5.48 6.72 -21.69
C LYS A 26 6.12 7.93 -22.37
N LYS A 27 5.40 8.58 -23.30
CA LYS A 27 5.90 9.79 -23.96
C LYS A 27 6.12 10.93 -22.96
N LEU A 28 5.17 11.14 -22.05
CA LEU A 28 5.27 12.15 -21.00
C LEU A 28 6.48 11.90 -20.07
N TYR A 29 6.66 10.66 -19.60
CA TYR A 29 7.78 10.29 -18.73
C TYR A 29 9.14 10.40 -19.43
N ALA A 30 9.18 10.31 -20.75
CA ALA A 30 10.41 10.47 -21.53
C ALA A 30 10.86 11.93 -21.67
N GLU A 31 10.01 12.90 -21.34
CA GLU A 31 10.36 14.33 -21.30
C GLU A 31 11.24 14.67 -20.08
N TYR A 32 11.24 13.80 -19.06
CA TYR A 32 11.98 13.99 -17.82
C TYR A 32 13.11 12.96 -17.69
N PRO A 33 14.24 13.34 -17.06
CA PRO A 33 15.28 12.39 -16.67
C PRO A 33 14.69 11.26 -15.80
N PRO A 34 15.17 10.01 -15.94
CA PRO A 34 14.73 8.90 -15.09
C PRO A 34 14.88 9.16 -13.58
N GLU A 35 15.82 10.01 -13.19
CA GLU A 35 16.05 10.41 -11.80
C GLU A 35 14.90 11.26 -11.24
N ASP A 36 14.21 12.02 -12.08
CA ASP A 36 13.09 12.90 -11.70
C ASP A 36 11.72 12.20 -11.83
N ASN A 37 11.72 10.97 -12.36
CA ASN A 37 10.52 10.15 -12.49
C ASN A 37 10.22 9.40 -11.19
N LEU A 38 9.55 10.07 -10.25
CA LEU A 38 9.13 9.50 -8.97
C LEU A 38 7.83 8.69 -9.09
N ASN A 39 7.79 7.55 -8.39
CA ASN A 39 6.59 6.76 -8.21
C ASN A 39 6.31 6.53 -6.72
N PHE A 40 5.08 6.82 -6.30
CA PHE A 40 4.59 6.54 -4.95
C PHE A 40 3.61 5.36 -4.99
N ASP A 41 3.75 4.42 -4.06
CA ASP A 41 2.81 3.31 -3.93
C ASP A 41 2.54 2.96 -2.46
N GLU A 42 1.37 2.36 -2.20
CA GLU A 42 0.86 2.02 -0.87
C GLU A 42 0.75 0.52 -0.66
N LEU A 43 1.26 0.05 0.47
CA LEU A 43 1.10 -1.32 0.94
C LEU A 43 0.26 -1.37 2.22
N GLY A 44 -0.82 -2.15 2.19
CA GLY A 44 -1.59 -2.49 3.39
C GLY A 44 -1.01 -3.69 4.14
N LEU A 45 -0.45 -3.48 5.33
CA LEU A 45 -0.03 -4.55 6.24
C LEU A 45 -1.19 -4.98 7.13
N PHE A 46 -1.66 -6.22 6.96
CA PHE A 46 -2.75 -6.79 7.75
C PHE A 46 -2.24 -7.83 8.76
N GLY A 47 -2.09 -7.43 10.01
CA GLY A 47 -1.52 -8.29 11.06
C GLY A 47 -2.40 -9.45 11.53
N PHE A 48 -3.70 -9.47 11.20
CA PHE A 48 -4.65 -10.50 11.67
C PHE A 48 -5.45 -11.15 10.54
N THR A 49 -5.07 -10.94 9.29
CA THR A 49 -5.74 -11.57 8.15
C THR A 49 -5.27 -13.03 8.04
N PRO A 50 -6.18 -14.01 7.98
CA PRO A 50 -5.81 -15.40 7.73
C PRO A 50 -5.20 -15.54 6.33
N PRO A 51 -4.38 -16.57 6.07
CA PRO A 51 -3.84 -16.83 4.74
C PRO A 51 -4.95 -16.96 3.69
N ASP A 52 -4.69 -16.47 2.48
CA ASP A 52 -5.65 -16.49 1.36
C ASP A 52 -5.95 -17.92 0.85
N CYS A 53 -5.01 -18.85 1.11
CA CYS A 53 -5.13 -20.26 0.78
C CYS A 53 -5.08 -21.12 2.05
N GLY A 54 -5.90 -22.18 2.08
CA GLY A 54 -5.89 -23.18 3.14
C GLY A 54 -6.22 -24.57 2.61
N ILE A 55 -5.62 -25.60 3.19
CA ILE A 55 -5.95 -26.99 2.89
C ILE A 55 -7.22 -27.34 3.67
N ALA A 56 -8.32 -27.58 2.95
CA ALA A 56 -9.60 -27.94 3.56
C ALA A 56 -10.19 -29.20 2.90
N SER A 57 -10.85 -30.03 3.70
CA SER A 57 -11.59 -31.21 3.22
C SER A 57 -12.99 -30.86 2.68
N LYS A 58 -13.51 -29.67 3.03
CA LYS A 58 -14.76 -29.07 2.56
C LYS A 58 -14.60 -27.56 2.43
N GLN A 59 -15.40 -26.91 1.60
CA GLN A 59 -15.36 -25.45 1.45
C GLN A 59 -15.73 -24.74 2.77
N ILE A 60 -14.79 -23.99 3.33
CA ILE A 60 -14.98 -23.25 4.58
C ILE A 60 -15.45 -21.83 4.26
N PHE A 61 -16.57 -21.41 4.84
CA PHE A 61 -17.05 -20.03 4.72
C PHE A 61 -16.03 -19.04 5.31
N GLY A 62 -15.82 -17.91 4.63
CA GLY A 62 -14.87 -16.89 5.08
C GLY A 62 -15.27 -16.34 6.45
N LYS A 63 -14.34 -16.37 7.42
CA LYS A 63 -14.49 -15.69 8.71
C LYS A 63 -14.20 -14.20 8.51
N LYS A 64 -15.05 -13.30 9.02
CA LYS A 64 -14.73 -11.85 9.07
C LYS A 64 -13.42 -11.68 9.86
N SER A 65 -12.35 -11.34 9.16
CA SER A 65 -11.05 -11.07 9.77
C SER A 65 -11.07 -9.71 10.46
N ASN A 66 -10.23 -9.55 11.48
CA ASN A 66 -9.99 -8.26 12.07
C ASN A 66 -9.28 -7.38 11.03
N LYS A 67 -9.94 -6.31 10.59
CA LYS A 67 -9.42 -5.31 9.63
C LYS A 67 -8.40 -4.38 10.28
N PHE A 68 -7.49 -4.93 11.09
CA PHE A 68 -6.31 -4.22 11.52
C PHE A 68 -5.41 -4.04 10.31
N GLN A 69 -5.05 -2.80 10.04
CA GLN A 69 -4.26 -2.40 8.90
C GLN A 69 -3.29 -1.32 9.36
N ILE A 70 -2.05 -1.43 8.89
CA ILE A 70 -1.09 -0.34 8.84
C ILE A 70 -0.83 -0.10 7.36
N THR A 71 -1.07 1.11 6.87
CA THR A 71 -0.69 1.47 5.51
C THR A 71 0.74 1.98 5.52
N VAL A 72 1.52 1.54 4.55
CA VAL A 72 2.92 1.89 4.36
C VAL A 72 3.06 2.54 3.00
N GLY A 73 3.55 3.78 2.96
CA GLY A 73 3.85 4.51 1.73
C GLY A 73 5.32 4.38 1.36
N PHE A 74 5.59 4.10 0.10
CA PHE A 74 6.92 4.04 -0.47
C PHE A 74 7.01 5.00 -1.64
N MET A 75 8.15 5.70 -1.77
CA MET A 75 8.47 6.47 -2.96
C MET A 75 9.90 6.24 -3.41
N CYS A 76 10.08 6.02 -4.70
CA CYS A 76 11.40 5.97 -5.31
C CYS A 76 11.37 6.53 -6.73
N ASN A 77 12.53 6.98 -7.20
CA ASN A 77 12.69 7.34 -8.60
C ASN A 77 12.79 6.10 -9.49
N ALA A 78 12.68 6.30 -10.80
CA ALA A 78 12.66 5.19 -11.77
C ALA A 78 13.98 4.40 -11.82
N THR A 79 15.10 5.01 -11.42
CA THR A 79 16.40 4.33 -11.31
C THR A 79 16.58 3.59 -9.99
N GLY A 80 15.75 3.89 -8.99
CA GLY A 80 15.83 3.35 -7.63
C GLY A 80 17.00 3.88 -6.80
N THR A 81 17.71 4.91 -7.27
CA THR A 81 18.82 5.54 -6.55
C THR A 81 18.33 6.45 -5.44
N GLU A 82 17.18 7.09 -5.64
CA GLU A 82 16.52 7.91 -4.65
C GLU A 82 15.35 7.14 -4.04
N LYS A 83 15.39 6.97 -2.71
CA LYS A 83 14.35 6.31 -1.93
C LYS A 83 14.00 7.22 -0.77
N TRP A 84 12.74 7.62 -0.71
CA TRP A 84 12.28 8.49 0.36
C TRP A 84 12.05 7.69 1.65
N PRO A 85 12.04 8.36 2.81
CA PRO A 85 11.71 7.71 4.06
C PRO A 85 10.35 7.01 3.99
N VAL A 86 10.26 5.84 4.64
CA VAL A 86 9.03 5.04 4.66
C VAL A 86 7.99 5.74 5.54
N PHE A 87 6.79 5.92 4.99
CA PHE A 87 5.68 6.58 5.67
C PHE A 87 4.71 5.55 6.24
N TYR A 88 4.36 5.65 7.52
CA TYR A 88 3.47 4.70 8.18
C TYR A 88 2.17 5.37 8.63
N ILE A 89 1.04 4.73 8.37
CA ILE A 89 -0.28 5.18 8.82
C ILE A 89 -0.96 4.06 9.59
N GLY A 90 -1.36 4.33 10.83
CA GLY A 90 -2.20 3.39 11.58
C GLY A 90 -3.43 4.04 12.19
N LYS A 91 -4.24 3.23 12.89
CA LYS A 91 -5.49 3.71 13.50
C LYS A 91 -5.27 4.49 14.78
N LEU A 92 -4.30 4.05 15.58
CA LEU A 92 -4.10 4.52 16.94
C LEU A 92 -2.90 5.45 16.98
N LYS A 93 -3.07 6.67 17.48
CA LYS A 93 -1.95 7.61 17.71
C LYS A 93 -0.80 6.97 18.51
N GLN A 94 -1.15 6.13 19.49
CA GLN A 94 -0.17 5.42 20.30
C GLN A 94 -0.49 3.92 20.34
N PRO A 95 0.16 3.11 19.47
CA PRO A 95 0.02 1.67 19.50
C PRO A 95 0.43 1.08 20.86
N ARG A 96 -0.41 0.20 21.42
CA ARG A 96 -0.16 -0.40 22.75
C ARG A 96 1.12 -1.24 22.82
N CYS A 97 1.55 -1.80 21.70
CA CYS A 97 2.77 -2.61 21.62
C CYS A 97 4.06 -1.81 21.93
N PHE A 98 4.02 -0.48 21.87
CA PHE A 98 5.19 0.36 22.17
C PHE A 98 5.32 0.75 23.65
N HIS A 99 4.53 0.14 24.56
CA HIS A 99 4.72 0.28 26.01
C HIS A 99 4.88 1.74 26.48
N LYS A 100 3.96 2.61 26.06
CA LYS A 100 3.92 4.07 26.34
C LYS A 100 4.97 4.92 25.61
N ARG A 101 5.77 4.35 24.71
CA ARG A 101 6.55 5.12 23.74
C ARG A 101 5.74 5.42 22.49
N THR A 102 6.08 6.49 21.80
CA THR A 102 5.46 6.84 20.52
C THR A 102 6.20 6.16 19.36
N PRO A 103 5.57 5.96 18.20
CA PRO A 103 6.25 5.39 17.03
C PRO A 103 7.46 6.23 16.59
N GLU A 104 7.41 7.55 16.73
CA GLU A 104 8.50 8.46 16.38
C GLU A 104 9.71 8.26 17.29
N GLN A 105 9.50 7.92 18.57
CA GLN A 105 10.58 7.53 19.49
C GLN A 105 11.26 6.20 19.09
N HIS A 106 10.63 5.43 18.22
CA HIS A 106 11.20 4.24 17.60
C HIS A 106 11.79 4.51 16.20
N GLY A 107 11.78 5.77 15.74
CA GLY A 107 12.29 6.17 14.43
C GLY A 107 11.33 5.98 13.27
N PHE A 108 10.04 5.71 13.55
CA PHE A 108 9.03 5.61 12.49
C PHE A 108 8.47 6.99 12.16
N TRP A 109 8.44 7.32 10.86
CA TRP A 109 7.63 8.43 10.37
C TRP A 109 6.17 8.00 10.34
N TYR A 110 5.46 8.26 11.43
CA TYR A 110 4.15 7.69 11.69
C TYR A 110 3.07 8.76 11.76
N HIS A 111 1.91 8.43 11.18
CA HIS A 111 0.69 9.21 11.27
C HIS A 111 -0.47 8.31 11.67
N ASN A 112 -1.55 8.93 12.14
CA ASN A 112 -2.75 8.19 12.50
C ASN A 112 -4.03 8.86 12.02
N ASN A 113 -4.97 8.04 11.57
CA ASN A 113 -6.35 8.46 11.31
C ASN A 113 -7.31 7.30 11.61
N LYS A 114 -8.63 7.53 11.60
CA LYS A 114 -9.61 6.50 12.01
C LYS A 114 -9.60 5.26 11.11
N THR A 115 -9.19 5.40 9.86
CA THR A 115 -9.31 4.35 8.84
C THR A 115 -7.99 3.58 8.64
N ALA A 116 -6.85 4.19 8.97
CA ALA A 116 -5.49 3.80 8.58
C ALA A 116 -5.25 3.78 7.06
N TRP A 117 -5.86 4.71 6.33
CA TRP A 117 -5.64 4.88 4.88
C TRP A 117 -4.88 6.17 4.61
N MET A 118 -4.21 6.23 3.45
CA MET A 118 -3.69 7.50 2.96
C MET A 118 -4.84 8.48 2.70
N THR A 119 -4.54 9.76 2.86
CA THR A 119 -5.45 10.87 2.55
C THR A 119 -4.65 11.93 1.81
N SER A 120 -5.30 12.75 0.99
CA SER A 120 -4.61 13.82 0.25
C SER A 120 -3.78 14.73 1.17
N VAL A 121 -4.29 15.05 2.37
CA VAL A 121 -3.57 15.86 3.36
C VAL A 121 -2.29 15.19 3.84
N LEU A 122 -2.33 13.87 4.10
CA LEU A 122 -1.14 13.12 4.52
C LEU A 122 -0.15 12.95 3.37
N PHE A 123 -0.64 12.80 2.15
CA PHE A 123 0.20 12.69 0.95
C PHE A 123 0.89 14.03 0.64
N GLU A 124 0.19 15.15 0.72
CA GLU A 124 0.78 16.49 0.59
C GLU A 124 1.85 16.72 1.67
N GLN A 125 1.58 16.33 2.92
CA GLN A 125 2.58 16.37 3.98
C GLN A 125 3.79 15.48 3.71
N TYR A 126 3.61 14.38 2.97
CA TYR A 126 4.71 13.49 2.59
C TYR A 126 5.58 14.10 1.49
N VAL A 127 4.96 14.76 0.50
CA VAL A 127 5.67 15.31 -0.67
C VAL A 127 6.33 16.67 -0.37
N PHE A 128 5.74 17.48 0.51
CA PHE A 128 6.15 18.88 0.72
C PHE A 128 6.82 19.19 2.07
N ASN A 129 6.95 18.23 3.00
CA ASN A 129 7.79 18.39 4.20
C ASN A 129 9.18 17.79 3.99
#